data_AF-A0A094HYJ5-F1
#
_entry.id   AF-A0A094HYJ5-F1
#
_cell.length_a   1.000
_cell.length_b   1.000
_cell.length_c   1.000
_cell.angle_alpha   90.00
_cell.angle_beta   90.00
_cell.angle_gamma   90.00
#
_symmetry.space_group_name_H-M   'P 1'
#
loop_
_entity.id
_entity.type
_entity.pdbx_description
1 polymer ?
#
loop_
_entity_poly.entity_id
_entity_poly.type
_entity_poly.pdbx_seq_one_letter_code
_entity_poly.pdbx_strand_id
1 'polypeptide(L)'
;MPMIYKRFTEKAADEWRQIYKALQLLEFLIKNGSERVIDDARSHLTLLKMLRQFHFIDANGKDQGINVRNRAKELTELLSDVERIRTERKKARATRQKYTGVEGGAGLGGGGGGGSSRFGGFGSEERGDFGGYSGGVFGDGGGFGGQQSGGDYEPSRASGSGGGGGGDRFEEYDEYDEGV
;
A
#
# COMPACT_ATOMS: atom_id res chain seq x y z
N MET A 1 2.62 5.36 25.59
CA MET A 1 1.26 5.01 25.12
C MET A 1 0.76 3.71 25.78
N PRO A 2 0.13 3.74 26.97
CA PRO A 2 -0.05 2.54 27.78
C PRO A 2 -1.01 1.49 27.18
N MET A 3 -2.03 1.90 26.42
CA MET A 3 -3.04 0.98 25.89
C MET A 3 -2.49 -0.05 24.88
N ILE A 4 -1.51 0.31 24.06
CA ILE A 4 -0.93 -0.61 23.08
C ILE A 4 -0.11 -1.69 23.80
N TYR A 5 0.72 -1.30 24.78
CA TYR A 5 1.56 -2.26 25.48
C TYR A 5 0.79 -3.20 26.39
N LYS A 6 -0.32 -2.74 26.97
CA LYS A 6 -1.26 -3.62 27.70
C LYS A 6 -1.78 -4.76 26.83
N ARG A 7 -1.99 -4.52 25.53
CA ARG A 7 -2.43 -5.57 24.59
C ARG A 7 -1.37 -6.64 24.32
N PHE A 8 -0.10 -6.37 24.64
CA PHE A 8 0.96 -7.36 24.52
C PHE A 8 1.13 -8.21 25.78
N THR A 9 0.72 -7.71 26.95
CA THR A 9 0.94 -8.38 28.25
C THR A 9 -0.30 -8.98 28.88
N GLU A 10 -1.46 -8.35 28.72
CA GLU A 10 -2.72 -8.75 29.39
C GLU A 10 -3.51 -9.78 28.57
N LYS A 11 -3.05 -10.11 27.36
CA LYS A 11 -3.77 -10.95 26.42
C LYS A 11 -3.31 -12.40 26.49
N ALA A 12 -4.29 -13.30 26.53
CA ALA A 12 -4.03 -14.72 26.48
C ALA A 12 -3.58 -15.15 25.06
N ALA A 13 -2.92 -16.31 24.97
CA ALA A 13 -2.33 -16.76 23.72
C ALA A 13 -3.36 -17.01 22.61
N ASP A 14 -4.58 -17.41 22.97
CA ASP A 14 -5.73 -17.58 22.08
C ASP A 14 -6.23 -16.25 21.47
N GLU A 15 -5.99 -15.13 22.15
CA GLU A 15 -6.25 -13.77 21.65
C GLU A 15 -5.14 -13.23 20.71
N TRP A 16 -4.37 -14.11 20.06
CA TRP A 16 -3.24 -13.75 19.18
C TRP A 16 -3.56 -12.67 18.13
N ARG A 17 -4.80 -12.61 17.64
CA ARG A 17 -5.26 -11.60 16.67
C ARG A 17 -5.19 -10.18 17.24
N GLN A 18 -5.47 -10.01 18.53
CA GLN A 18 -5.38 -8.70 19.19
C GLN A 18 -3.93 -8.27 19.34
N ILE A 19 -3.05 -9.21 19.73
CA ILE A 19 -1.60 -8.99 19.82
C ILE A 19 -1.04 -8.60 18.44
N TYR A 20 -1.38 -9.36 17.40
CA TYR A 20 -0.98 -9.08 16.02
C TYR A 20 -1.44 -7.71 15.52
N LYS A 21 -2.72 -7.36 15.72
CA LYS A 21 -3.26 -6.05 15.31
C LYS A 21 -2.63 -4.90 16.08
N ALA A 22 -2.31 -5.10 17.36
CA ALA A 22 -1.58 -4.10 18.16
C ALA A 22 -0.15 -3.88 17.64
N LEU A 23 0.54 -4.95 17.21
CA LEU A 23 1.85 -4.83 16.56
C LEU A 23 1.76 -4.09 15.22
N GLN A 24 0.75 -4.41 14.41
CA GLN A 24 0.48 -3.72 13.14
C GLN A 24 0.23 -2.23 13.35
N LEU A 25 -0.57 -1.90 14.37
CA LEU A 25 -0.85 -0.51 14.74
C LEU A 25 0.42 0.20 15.19
N LEU A 26 1.25 -0.42 16.01
CA LEU A 26 2.51 0.16 16.47
C LEU A 26 3.44 0.47 15.30
N GLU A 27 3.59 -0.47 14.35
CA GLU A 27 4.36 -0.25 13.11
C GLU A 27 3.82 0.95 12.32
N PHE A 28 2.49 1.01 12.13
CA PHE A 28 1.86 2.11 11.42
C PHE A 28 2.12 3.46 12.11
N LEU A 29 2.02 3.53 13.43
CA LEU A 29 2.25 4.74 14.20
C LEU A 29 3.73 5.17 14.19
N ILE A 30 4.68 4.24 14.15
CA ILE A 30 6.09 4.55 13.96
C ILE A 30 6.32 5.22 12.61
N LYS A 31 5.63 4.77 11.56
CA LYS A 31 5.76 5.33 10.20
C LYS A 31 4.98 6.64 9.98
N ASN A 32 3.84 6.82 10.63
CA ASN A 32 2.90 7.91 10.32
C ASN A 32 2.63 8.88 11.48
N GLY A 33 2.90 8.47 12.72
CA GLY A 33 2.58 9.21 13.94
C GLY A 33 3.66 10.22 14.36
N SER A 34 3.55 10.69 15.60
CA SER A 34 4.54 11.58 16.22
C SER A 34 5.89 10.88 16.43
N GLU A 35 6.99 11.63 16.35
CA GLU A 35 8.34 11.11 16.67
C GLU A 35 8.40 10.51 18.09
N ARG A 36 7.63 11.06 19.03
CA ARG A 36 7.54 10.55 20.41
C ARG A 36 7.10 9.09 20.51
N VAL A 37 6.40 8.57 19.48
CA VAL A 37 6.00 7.15 19.43
C VAL A 37 7.23 6.25 19.26
N ILE A 38 8.26 6.71 18.55
CA ILE A 38 9.48 5.94 18.32
C ILE A 38 10.25 5.77 19.63
N ASP A 39 10.38 6.85 20.40
CA ASP A 39 11.06 6.83 21.70
C ASP A 39 10.33 5.90 22.70
N ASP A 40 9.00 6.01 22.76
CA ASP A 40 8.14 5.15 23.58
C ASP A 40 8.20 3.68 23.12
N ALA A 41 8.29 3.41 21.81
CA ALA A 41 8.44 2.05 21.30
C ALA A 41 9.82 1.46 21.64
N ARG A 42 10.89 2.28 21.59
CA ARG A 42 12.24 1.87 21.99
C ARG A 42 12.35 1.58 23.47
N SER A 43 11.66 2.33 24.34
CA SER A 43 11.65 2.04 25.78
C SER A 43 11.00 0.70 26.11
N HIS A 44 10.13 0.19 25.24
CA HIS A 44 9.46 -1.11 25.37
C HIS A 44 10.05 -2.20 24.45
N LEU A 45 11.27 -2.01 23.92
CA LEU A 45 11.89 -2.94 22.98
C LEU A 45 12.06 -4.36 23.55
N THR A 46 12.33 -4.49 24.85
CA THR A 46 12.45 -5.79 25.52
C THR A 46 11.17 -6.61 25.38
N LEU A 47 10.01 -5.96 25.54
CA LEU A 47 8.73 -6.62 25.40
C LEU A 47 8.44 -7.05 23.95
N LEU A 48 8.82 -6.23 22.97
CA LEU A 48 8.72 -6.60 21.56
C LEU A 48 9.64 -7.78 21.22
N LYS A 49 10.83 -7.85 21.84
CA LYS A 49 11.74 -8.99 21.69
C LYS A 49 11.14 -10.28 22.25
N MET A 50 10.43 -10.25 23.37
CA MET A 50 9.75 -11.44 23.92
C MET A 50 8.70 -12.02 22.96
N LEU A 51 7.97 -11.17 22.22
CA LEU A 51 6.98 -11.61 21.24
C LEU A 51 7.59 -12.35 20.04
N ARG A 52 8.92 -12.31 19.84
CA ARG A 52 9.61 -13.12 18.83
C ARG A 52 9.61 -14.61 19.15
N GLN A 53 9.39 -14.97 20.42
CA GLN A 53 9.25 -16.36 20.87
C GLN A 53 7.78 -16.74 21.14
N PHE A 54 6.83 -15.90 20.74
CA PHE A 54 5.40 -16.16 20.92
C PHE A 54 5.00 -17.48 20.25
N HIS A 55 4.22 -18.31 20.94
CA HIS A 55 3.80 -19.61 20.46
C HIS A 55 2.31 -19.81 20.73
N PHE A 56 1.57 -20.18 19.67
CA PHE A 56 0.17 -20.55 19.78
C PHE A 56 -0.21 -21.42 18.58
N ILE A 57 -0.66 -22.64 18.86
CA ILE A 57 -1.22 -23.57 17.89
C ILE A 57 -2.74 -23.60 18.13
N ASP A 58 -3.52 -23.39 17.08
CA ASP A 58 -4.98 -23.42 17.19
C ASP A 58 -5.53 -24.86 17.27
N ALA A 59 -6.85 -24.99 17.51
CA ALA A 59 -7.52 -26.27 17.60
C ALA A 59 -7.45 -27.12 16.32
N ASN A 60 -7.12 -26.51 15.18
CA ASN A 60 -6.95 -27.18 13.90
C ASN A 60 -5.49 -27.60 13.65
N GLY A 61 -4.60 -27.43 14.64
CA GLY A 61 -3.17 -27.75 14.53
C GLY A 61 -2.35 -26.70 13.77
N LYS A 62 -2.91 -25.52 13.48
CA LYS A 62 -2.19 -24.47 12.75
C LYS A 62 -1.47 -23.53 13.71
N ASP A 63 -0.17 -23.32 13.48
CA ASP A 63 0.62 -22.32 14.20
C ASP A 63 0.20 -20.91 13.78
N GLN A 64 -0.58 -20.23 14.62
CA GLN A 64 -0.92 -18.82 14.42
C GLN A 64 0.10 -17.90 15.10
N GLY A 65 0.91 -18.43 16.02
CA GLY A 65 1.98 -17.71 16.67
C GLY A 65 3.06 -17.22 15.71
N ILE A 66 3.27 -17.94 14.59
CA ILE A 66 4.21 -17.53 13.53
C ILE A 66 3.94 -16.11 13.00
N ASN A 67 2.67 -15.70 12.88
CA ASN A 67 2.30 -14.36 12.41
C ASN A 67 2.76 -13.27 13.38
N VAL A 68 2.61 -13.52 14.69
CA VAL A 68 3.05 -12.61 15.74
C VAL A 68 4.57 -12.54 15.78
N ARG A 69 5.26 -13.69 15.70
CA ARG A 69 6.74 -13.74 15.71
C ARG A 69 7.36 -12.99 14.54
N ASN A 70 6.85 -13.21 13.32
CA ASN A 70 7.35 -12.53 12.12
C ASN A 70 7.15 -11.02 12.22
N ARG A 71 5.95 -10.58 12.61
CA ARG A 71 5.66 -9.15 12.79
C ARG A 71 6.53 -8.51 13.88
N ALA A 72 6.71 -9.20 15.02
CA ALA A 72 7.56 -8.73 16.10
C ALA A 72 9.03 -8.61 15.64
N LYS A 73 9.53 -9.59 14.87
CA LYS A 73 10.89 -9.56 14.30
C LYS A 73 11.07 -8.34 13.39
N GLU A 74 10.21 -8.17 12.38
CA GLU A 74 10.26 -7.02 11.46
C GLU A 74 10.23 -5.68 12.20
N LEU A 75 9.36 -5.57 13.21
CA LEU A 75 9.23 -4.36 14.01
C LEU A 75 10.48 -4.08 14.86
N THR A 76 11.08 -5.11 15.47
CA THR A 76 12.33 -4.94 16.23
C THR A 76 13.50 -4.53 15.35
N GLU A 77 13.59 -5.07 14.12
CA GLU A 77 14.60 -4.68 13.13
C GLU A 77 14.40 -3.23 12.65
N LEU A 78 13.16 -2.82 12.41
CA LEU A 78 12.84 -1.43 12.09
C LEU A 78 13.27 -0.49 13.22
N LEU A 79 12.99 -0.83 14.48
CA LEU A 79 13.31 0.00 15.63
C LEU A 79 14.82 0.16 15.88
N SER A 80 15.63 -0.82 15.45
CA SER A 80 17.09 -0.76 15.54
C SER A 80 17.75 0.16 14.52
N ASP A 81 17.06 0.48 13.41
CA ASP A 81 17.63 1.28 12.32
C ASP A 81 16.95 2.66 12.22
N VAL A 82 17.66 3.69 12.67
CA VAL A 82 17.16 5.07 12.68
C VAL A 82 16.98 5.62 11.27
N GLU A 83 17.88 5.29 10.35
CA GLU A 83 17.85 5.80 8.97
C GLU A 83 16.71 5.15 8.19
N ARG A 84 16.48 3.85 8.39
CA ARG A 84 15.30 3.17 7.84
C ARG A 84 13.99 3.76 8.34
N ILE A 85 13.89 4.14 9.61
CA ILE A 85 12.70 4.82 10.11
C ILE A 85 12.51 6.17 9.41
N ARG A 86 13.58 6.95 9.21
CA ARG A 86 13.52 8.25 8.53
C ARG A 86 13.03 8.10 7.08
N THR A 87 13.56 7.13 6.34
CA THR A 87 13.15 6.88 4.95
C THR A 87 11.70 6.42 4.85
N GLU A 88 11.27 5.48 5.69
CA GLU A 88 9.89 5.00 5.77
C GLU A 88 8.91 6.13 6.12
N ARG A 89 9.25 7.01 7.07
CA ARG A 89 8.42 8.18 7.44
C ARG A 89 8.33 9.20 6.31
N LYS A 90 9.43 9.47 5.59
CA LYS A 90 9.41 10.35 4.41
C LYS A 90 8.50 9.78 3.31
N LYS A 91 8.61 8.48 3.04
CA LYS A 91 7.74 7.76 2.10
C LYS A 91 6.28 7.81 2.53
N ALA A 92 5.99 7.57 3.82
CA ALA A 92 4.64 7.61 4.36
C ALA A 92 3.99 9.00 4.21
N ARG A 93 4.73 10.08 4.47
CA ARG A 93 4.27 11.46 4.24
C ARG A 93 3.94 11.73 2.76
N ALA A 94 4.79 11.26 1.84
CA ALA A 94 4.54 11.39 0.41
C ALA A 94 3.30 10.60 -0.04
N THR A 95 3.11 9.38 0.47
CA THR A 95 1.91 8.56 0.19
C THR A 95 0.65 9.25 0.72
N ARG A 96 0.67 9.78 1.95
CA ARG A 96 -0.47 10.50 2.53
C ARG A 96 -0.90 11.69 1.68
N GLN A 97 0.05 12.46 1.14
CA GLN A 97 -0.25 13.60 0.26
C GLN A 97 -1.05 13.20 -1.00
N LYS A 98 -0.78 12.00 -1.56
CA LYS A 98 -1.50 11.50 -2.74
C LYS A 98 -2.97 11.19 -2.49
N TYR A 99 -3.32 10.80 -1.26
CA TYR A 99 -4.69 10.41 -0.90
C TYR A 99 -5.48 11.53 -0.18
N THR A 100 -4.84 12.66 0.15
CA THR A 100 -5.50 13.80 0.82
C THR A 100 -6.34 14.64 -0.16
N GLY A 101 -6.33 14.35 -1.46
CA GLY A 101 -7.09 15.06 -2.50
C GLY A 101 -8.05 14.20 -3.33
N VAL A 102 -8.36 12.97 -2.88
CA VAL A 102 -9.26 12.03 -3.60
C VAL A 102 -10.60 11.89 -2.87
N GLU A 103 -11.04 12.94 -2.17
CA GLU A 103 -12.44 13.09 -1.79
C GLU A 103 -13.18 13.66 -3.01
N GLY A 104 -14.17 12.92 -3.51
CA GLY A 104 -14.79 13.12 -4.82
C GLY A 104 -15.30 14.55 -5.09
N GLY A 105 -15.16 14.98 -6.35
CA GLY A 105 -15.55 16.32 -6.78
C GLY A 105 -16.04 16.40 -8.22
N ALA A 106 -17.01 15.55 -8.58
CA ALA A 106 -18.04 15.96 -9.53
C ALA A 106 -19.27 16.36 -8.69
N GLY A 107 -19.41 17.65 -8.39
CA GLY A 107 -20.53 18.15 -7.58
C GLY A 107 -20.32 19.58 -7.11
N LEU A 108 -21.18 20.46 -7.60
CA LEU A 108 -21.23 21.89 -7.31
C LEU A 108 -21.42 22.22 -5.81
N GLY A 109 -20.90 23.37 -5.39
CA GLY A 109 -21.68 24.30 -4.56
C GLY A 109 -21.21 24.54 -3.12
N GLY A 110 -20.83 25.80 -2.86
CA GLY A 110 -20.70 26.42 -1.52
C GLY A 110 -19.26 26.83 -1.24
N GLY A 111 -18.86 28.10 -1.21
CA GLY A 111 -19.60 29.33 -0.97
C GLY A 111 -18.93 30.07 0.19
N GLY A 112 -18.13 31.09 -0.13
CA GLY A 112 -17.55 32.06 0.81
C GLY A 112 -16.01 32.12 0.72
N GLY A 113 -15.36 33.25 0.47
CA GLY A 113 -15.79 34.61 0.20
C GLY A 113 -14.55 35.52 0.16
N GLY A 114 -14.60 36.58 -0.62
CA GLY A 114 -13.79 37.79 -0.43
C GLY A 114 -12.45 37.84 -1.16
N GLY A 115 -12.38 38.60 -2.26
CA GLY A 115 -11.12 38.95 -2.91
C GLY A 115 -11.29 39.74 -4.20
N SER A 116 -11.64 41.03 -4.06
CA SER A 116 -11.68 42.03 -5.12
C SER A 116 -10.48 41.96 -6.09
N SER A 117 -10.75 41.82 -7.39
CA SER A 117 -9.93 42.39 -8.48
C SER A 117 -10.75 42.42 -9.77
N ARG A 118 -11.43 43.54 -9.98
CA ARG A 118 -12.06 43.92 -11.24
C ARG A 118 -10.98 44.60 -12.09
N PHE A 119 -10.39 43.95 -13.10
CA PHE A 119 -9.72 44.66 -14.20
C PHE A 119 -9.30 43.77 -15.38
N GLY A 120 -9.64 44.22 -16.61
CA GLY A 120 -8.98 43.89 -17.91
C GLY A 120 -9.29 42.51 -18.50
N GLY A 121 -10.16 42.32 -19.51
CA GLY A 121 -10.34 43.14 -20.71
C GLY A 121 -9.30 42.76 -21.76
N PHE A 122 -9.44 41.61 -22.42
CA PHE A 122 -8.67 41.29 -23.63
C PHE A 122 -9.44 41.80 -24.85
N GLY A 123 -9.06 43.01 -25.26
CA GLY A 123 -9.51 43.66 -26.47
C GLY A 123 -8.93 42.97 -27.71
N SER A 124 -9.81 42.85 -28.70
CA SER A 124 -9.51 42.68 -30.11
C SER A 124 -8.54 43.76 -30.56
N GLU A 125 -7.42 43.38 -31.19
CA GLU A 125 -6.85 44.14 -32.30
C GLU A 125 -5.91 43.25 -33.13
N GLU A 126 -6.24 43.25 -34.41
CA GLU A 126 -5.66 42.58 -35.55
C GLU A 126 -4.29 43.20 -35.89
N ARG A 127 -3.26 42.37 -36.15
CA ARG A 127 -2.26 42.53 -37.23
C ARG A 127 -1.00 41.69 -36.96
N GLY A 128 -0.80 40.67 -37.79
CA GLY A 128 0.42 39.86 -37.79
C GLY A 128 0.25 38.61 -38.64
N ASP A 129 -0.03 38.80 -39.92
CA ASP A 129 0.09 37.77 -40.96
C ASP A 129 1.48 37.10 -40.89
N PHE A 130 1.54 35.82 -40.53
CA PHE A 130 2.60 34.89 -40.92
C PHE A 130 2.15 33.43 -40.74
N GLY A 131 1.73 32.83 -41.85
CA GLY A 131 2.02 31.45 -42.26
C GLY A 131 1.95 30.32 -41.22
N GLY A 132 0.83 29.59 -41.23
CA GLY A 132 0.83 28.16 -41.56
C GLY A 132 1.07 27.16 -40.45
N TYR A 133 -0.02 26.61 -39.87
CA TYR A 133 -0.28 25.17 -39.84
C TYR A 133 -1.74 24.91 -39.41
N SER A 134 -2.45 24.17 -40.25
CA SER A 134 -3.82 23.69 -40.06
C SER A 134 -3.83 22.42 -39.21
N GLY A 135 -4.63 22.38 -38.15
CA GLY A 135 -4.93 21.15 -37.40
C GLY A 135 -6.06 21.42 -36.43
N GLY A 136 -7.29 21.22 -36.90
CA GLY A 136 -8.53 21.69 -36.27
C GLY A 136 -8.75 21.24 -34.84
N VAL A 137 -9.10 22.20 -33.99
CA VAL A 137 -9.83 22.01 -32.75
C VAL A 137 -11.25 21.55 -33.11
N PHE A 138 -11.58 20.30 -32.78
CA PHE A 138 -12.96 19.88 -32.62
C PHE A 138 -13.27 19.82 -31.13
N GLY A 139 -13.99 20.83 -30.66
CA GLY A 139 -14.92 20.62 -29.56
C GLY A 139 -16.19 19.99 -30.11
N ASP A 140 -16.62 18.90 -29.50
CA ASP A 140 -18.01 18.43 -29.47
C ASP A 140 -18.11 17.44 -28.30
N GLY A 141 -18.94 17.71 -27.29
CA GLY A 141 -20.20 16.97 -27.14
C GLY A 141 -19.93 15.63 -26.43
N GLY A 142 -20.14 15.50 -25.12
CA GLY A 142 -21.50 15.35 -24.58
C GLY A 142 -22.10 14.02 -25.04
N GLY A 143 -21.96 12.95 -24.24
CA GLY A 143 -22.44 11.61 -24.61
C GLY A 143 -22.66 10.69 -23.42
N PHE A 144 -23.63 11.02 -22.57
CA PHE A 144 -24.28 10.07 -21.67
C PHE A 144 -25.27 9.20 -22.45
N GLY A 145 -25.31 7.89 -22.15
CA GLY A 145 -26.26 6.91 -22.69
C GLY A 145 -25.48 5.69 -23.19
N GLY A 146 -25.40 4.58 -22.47
CA GLY A 146 -26.49 3.85 -21.85
C GLY A 146 -27.04 2.86 -22.86
N GLN A 147 -26.61 1.60 -22.82
CA GLN A 147 -27.48 0.45 -23.12
C GLN A 147 -26.80 -0.87 -22.71
N GLN A 148 -27.48 -1.60 -21.84
CA GLN A 148 -27.25 -3.02 -21.59
C GLN A 148 -27.71 -3.83 -22.81
N SER A 149 -26.86 -4.76 -23.28
CA SER A 149 -27.22 -5.99 -24.00
C SER A 149 -25.90 -6.75 -24.21
N GLY A 150 -25.67 -7.93 -23.65
CA GLY A 150 -26.32 -9.17 -24.06
C GLY A 150 -25.66 -9.67 -25.35
N GLY A 151 -24.80 -10.70 -25.26
CA GLY A 151 -24.26 -11.39 -26.44
C GLY A 151 -22.85 -11.99 -26.25
N ASP A 152 -22.83 -13.30 -25.96
CA ASP A 152 -21.98 -14.32 -26.61
C ASP A 152 -20.44 -14.12 -26.66
N TYR A 153 -19.74 -14.86 -25.80
CA TYR A 153 -18.31 -15.14 -25.97
C TYR A 153 -18.15 -16.39 -26.86
N GLU A 154 -17.65 -16.22 -28.07
CA GLU A 154 -17.22 -17.31 -28.94
C GLU A 154 -15.68 -17.29 -29.02
N PRO A 155 -14.96 -18.37 -28.67
CA PRO A 155 -13.51 -18.39 -28.81
C PRO A 155 -13.11 -18.81 -30.23
N SER A 156 -12.56 -17.85 -30.98
CA SER A 156 -11.92 -18.06 -32.26
C SER A 156 -10.69 -18.97 -32.11
N ARG A 157 -10.75 -20.10 -32.81
CA ARG A 157 -9.72 -21.12 -32.93
C ARG A 157 -8.60 -20.58 -33.81
N ALA A 158 -7.37 -20.55 -33.31
CA ALA A 158 -6.17 -20.37 -34.12
C ALA A 158 -5.28 -21.61 -33.99
N SER A 159 -5.11 -22.28 -35.13
CA SER A 159 -4.25 -23.43 -35.38
C SER A 159 -2.78 -23.03 -35.53
N GLY A 160 -1.86 -23.88 -35.06
CA GLY A 160 -0.44 -23.86 -35.40
C GLY A 160 0.38 -24.61 -34.34
N SER A 161 0.51 -25.93 -34.44
CA SER A 161 1.61 -26.65 -35.12
C SER A 161 2.87 -26.80 -34.27
N GLY A 162 3.07 -28.02 -33.77
CA GLY A 162 4.37 -28.71 -33.87
C GLY A 162 5.29 -28.72 -32.66
N GLY A 163 5.48 -29.93 -32.09
CA GLY A 163 6.83 -30.44 -31.86
C GLY A 163 7.29 -30.67 -30.42
N GLY A 164 7.47 -31.95 -30.07
CA GLY A 164 8.70 -32.40 -29.41
C GLY A 164 8.61 -32.60 -27.90
N GLY A 165 8.73 -33.84 -27.47
CA GLY A 165 8.74 -34.24 -26.06
C GLY A 165 10.04 -33.90 -25.34
N GLY A 166 9.95 -33.98 -24.01
CA GLY A 166 11.08 -33.82 -23.09
C GLY A 166 10.53 -33.81 -21.68
N GLY A 167 10.55 -34.96 -21.02
CA GLY A 167 10.10 -35.07 -19.64
C GLY A 167 11.13 -34.46 -18.69
N ASP A 168 10.74 -33.41 -17.98
CA ASP A 168 11.52 -32.86 -16.88
C ASP A 168 11.40 -33.77 -15.66
N ARG A 169 12.30 -34.75 -15.64
CA ARG A 169 12.65 -35.58 -14.50
C ARG A 169 13.36 -34.68 -13.47
N PHE A 170 12.74 -34.57 -12.30
CA PHE A 170 13.27 -33.96 -11.09
C PHE A 170 14.69 -34.47 -10.80
N GLU A 171 15.69 -33.57 -10.79
CA GLU A 171 17.06 -33.87 -10.36
C GLU A 171 17.11 -33.87 -8.82
N GLU A 172 17.30 -35.06 -8.27
CA GLU A 172 17.56 -35.37 -6.87
C GLU A 172 18.98 -34.91 -6.51
N TYR A 173 19.11 -34.13 -5.44
CA TYR A 173 20.40 -33.69 -4.91
C TYR A 173 21.10 -34.90 -4.25
N ASP A 174 22.20 -35.37 -4.84
CA ASP A 174 23.11 -36.32 -4.19
C ASP A 174 23.96 -35.59 -3.13
N GLU A 175 23.79 -36.01 -1.88
CA GLU A 175 24.57 -35.59 -0.71
C GLU A 175 25.95 -36.27 -0.75
N TYR A 176 27.01 -35.49 -0.85
CA TYR A 176 28.39 -35.98 -0.78
C TYR A 176 28.73 -36.38 0.67
N ASP A 177 28.89 -37.69 0.88
CA ASP A 177 29.55 -38.31 2.03
C ASP A 177 31.07 -38.23 1.85
N GLU A 178 31.72 -37.24 2.47
CA GLU A 178 33.17 -37.26 2.70
C GLU A 178 33.43 -37.57 4.18
N GLY A 179 33.80 -38.83 4.45
CA GLY A 179 34.14 -39.28 5.78
C GLY A 179 34.89 -40.61 5.82
N VAL A 180 36.15 -40.64 5.38
CA VAL A 180 37.20 -41.51 5.95
C VAL A 180 38.59 -40.94 5.73
#